data_AF-A0A3D2L9N6-F1
#
_entry.id   AF-A0A3D2L9N6-F1
#
_cell.length_a   1.000
_cell.length_b   1.000
_cell.length_c   1.000
_cell.angle_alpha   90.00
_cell.angle_beta   90.00
_cell.angle_gamma   90.00
#
_symmetry.space_group_name_H-M   'P 1'
#
loop_
_entity.id
_entity.type
_entity.pdbx_description
1 polymer ?
#
loop_
_entity_poly.entity_id
_entity_poly.type
_entity_poly.pdbx_seq_one_letter_code
_entity_poly.pdbx_strand_id
1 'polypeptide(L)' 'SKDQPFYHLFAENERTHYVAYVSEQNLVIDDSDTPLSHPDIQEWFNETGRGRYELKKGVAN' A
#
# COMPACT_ATOMS: atom_id res chain seq x y z
N SER A 1 10.56 3.07 -21.31
CA SER A 1 9.29 3.77 -21.61
C SER A 1 9.09 4.89 -20.63
N LYS A 2 8.71 6.09 -21.10
CA LYS A 2 8.50 7.27 -20.23
C LYS A 2 7.05 7.42 -19.73
N ASP A 3 6.16 6.50 -20.10
CA ASP A 3 4.72 6.57 -19.79
C ASP A 3 4.26 5.59 -18.69
N GLN A 4 5.19 4.94 -17.98
CA GLN A 4 4.80 3.99 -16.93
C GLN A 4 4.39 4.72 -15.64
N PRO A 5 3.37 4.21 -14.93
CA PRO A 5 2.91 4.82 -13.69
C PRO A 5 3.93 4.64 -12.56
N PHE A 6 3.93 5.62 -11.66
CA PHE A 6 4.62 5.58 -10.37
C PHE A 6 3.58 5.51 -9.25
N TYR A 7 3.89 4.71 -8.24
CA TYR A 7 3.02 4.47 -7.10
C TYR A 7 3.69 4.98 -5.82
N HIS A 8 2.86 5.53 -4.93
CA HIS A 8 3.24 5.75 -3.55
C HIS A 8 2.84 4.50 -2.77
N LEU A 9 3.78 3.93 -2.02
CA LEU A 9 3.54 2.74 -1.22
C LEU A 9 3.73 3.05 0.25
N PHE A 10 2.83 2.55 1.09
CA PHE A 10 3.09 2.33 2.50
C PHE A 10 3.89 1.03 2.61
N ALA A 11 5.16 1.12 2.99
CA ALA A 11 6.09 0.00 3.04
C ALA A 11 6.55 -0.27 4.47
N GLU A 12 6.86 -1.53 4.76
CA GLU A 12 7.44 -1.94 6.04
C GLU A 12 8.64 -2.85 5.83
N ASN A 13 9.55 -2.84 6.79
CA ASN A 13 10.63 -3.81 6.90
C ASN A 13 10.72 -4.30 8.35
N GLU A 14 11.68 -5.17 8.66
CA GLU A 14 11.87 -5.74 10.00
C GLU A 14 12.08 -4.72 11.13
N ARG A 15 12.31 -3.45 10.80
CA ARG A 15 12.69 -2.39 11.75
C ARG A 15 11.76 -1.19 11.75
N THR A 16 11.08 -0.88 10.66
CA THR A 16 10.35 0.39 10.51
C THR A 16 9.33 0.39 9.38
N HIS A 17 8.49 1.42 9.39
CA HIS A 17 7.47 1.75 8.41
C HIS A 17 7.85 3.05 7.68
N TYR A 18 7.64 3.11 6.37
CA TYR A 18 8.00 4.27 5.56
C TYR A 18 7.17 4.37 4.28
N VAL A 19 7.08 5.58 3.72
CA VAL A 19 6.47 5.82 2.41
C VAL A 19 7.54 5.75 1.31
N ALA A 20 7.28 4.97 0.27
CA ALA A 20 8.18 4.78 -0.87
C ALA A 20 7.54 5.24 -2.19
N TYR A 21 8.39 5.56 -3.15
CA TYR A 21 8.02 5.91 -4.52
C TYR A 21 8.65 4.91 -5.48
N VAL A 22 7.82 4.19 -6.24
CA VAL A 22 8.30 3.08 -7.07
C VAL A 22 7.56 3.02 -8.40
N SER A 23 8.26 2.60 -9.44
CA SER A 23 7.66 2.32 -10.75
C SER A 23 6.96 0.96 -10.75
N GLU A 24 5.90 0.82 -11.53
CA GLU A 24 5.16 -0.45 -11.67
C GLU A 24 6.03 -1.68 -11.93
N GLN A 25 7.07 -1.56 -12.76
CA GLN A 25 7.97 -2.66 -13.11
C GLN A 25 8.76 -3.25 -11.92
N ASN A 26 8.82 -2.53 -10.80
CA ASN A 26 9.47 -2.96 -9.57
C ASN A 26 8.45 -3.47 -8.54
N LEU A 27 7.19 -3.67 -8.92
CA LEU A 27 6.15 -4.26 -8.09
C LEU A 27 6.00 -5.75 -8.38
N VAL A 28 5.75 -6.51 -7.33
CA VAL A 28 5.35 -7.92 -7.39
C VAL A 28 4.03 -8.04 -6.65
N ILE A 29 3.15 -8.91 -7.15
CA ILE A 29 1.87 -9.19 -6.49
C ILE A 29 2.17 -9.92 -5.17
N ASP A 30 1.60 -9.43 -4.08
CA ASP A 30 1.57 -10.13 -2.80
C ASP A 30 0.37 -11.08 -2.77
N ASP A 31 0.63 -12.36 -2.53
CA ASP A 31 -0.35 -13.45 -2.42
C ASP A 31 -0.42 -14.05 -1.00
N SER A 32 0.21 -13.41 -0.01
CA SER A 32 0.32 -13.90 1.36
C SER A 32 -0.96 -13.77 2.20
N ASP A 33 -1.98 -13.03 1.71
CA ASP A 33 -3.19 -12.64 2.45
C ASP A 33 -2.90 -12.00 3.84
N THR A 34 -1.66 -11.57 4.07
CA THR A 34 -1.19 -11.07 5.37
C THR A 34 -1.49 -9.58 5.48
N PRO A 35 -2.11 -9.12 6.58
CA PRO A 35 -2.36 -7.70 6.77
C PRO A 35 -1.05 -6.94 7.04
N LEU A 36 -0.89 -5.80 6.37
CA LEU A 36 0.17 -4.83 6.61
C LEU A 36 -0.05 -4.07 7.92
N SER A 37 1.05 -3.74 8.60
CA SER A 37 1.03 -3.12 9.93
C SER A 37 1.34 -1.62 9.94
N HIS A 38 1.43 -0.98 8.76
CA HIS A 38 1.79 0.43 8.64
C HIS A 38 0.73 1.34 9.30
N PRO A 39 1.12 2.24 10.23
CA PRO A 39 0.18 3.05 11.01
C PRO A 39 -0.74 3.89 10.12
N ASP A 40 -0.17 4.53 9.09
CA ASP A 40 -0.93 5.35 8.15
C ASP A 40 -1.98 4.55 7.36
N ILE A 41 -1.82 3.24 7.13
CA ILE A 41 -2.84 2.45 6.40
C ILE A 41 -4.20 2.56 7.09
N GLN A 42 -4.23 2.60 8.42
CA GLN A 42 -5.47 2.75 9.18
C GLN A 42 -6.11 4.13 9.01
N GLU A 43 -5.39 5.14 8.55
CA GLU A 43 -5.97 6.48 8.27
C GLU A 43 -6.66 6.52 6.91
N TRP A 44 -6.12 5.82 5.92
CA TRP A 44 -6.58 5.88 4.52
C TRP A 44 -7.54 4.74 4.15
N PHE A 45 -7.37 3.56 4.76
CA PHE A 45 -8.06 2.33 4.37
C PHE A 45 -8.82 1.67 5.53
N ASN A 46 -9.86 0.93 5.16
CA ASN A 46 -10.51 -0.05 6.01
C ASN A 46 -10.03 -1.44 5.58
N GLU A 47 -9.56 -2.24 6.53
CA GLU A 47 -9.25 -3.65 6.27
C GLU A 47 -10.56 -4.43 6.12
N THR A 48 -10.73 -5.11 4.99
CA THR A 48 -11.91 -5.94 4.70
C THR A 48 -11.67 -7.44 4.93
N GLY A 49 -10.46 -7.79 5.37
CA GLY A 49 -10.00 -9.13 5.72
C GLY A 49 -9.18 -9.79 4.61
N ARG A 50 -8.35 -10.77 4.99
CA ARG A 50 -7.41 -11.50 4.09
C ARG A 50 -6.46 -10.55 3.34
N GLY A 51 -5.86 -9.59 4.06
CA GLY A 51 -4.91 -8.63 3.45
C GLY A 51 -5.55 -7.69 2.42
N ARG A 52 -6.88 -7.55 2.40
CA ARG A 52 -7.59 -6.65 1.49
C ARG A 52 -7.99 -5.35 2.18
N TYR A 53 -7.96 -4.28 1.40
CA TYR A 53 -8.17 -2.93 1.86
C TYR A 53 -9.15 -2.19 0.95
N GLU A 54 -10.06 -1.44 1.54
CA GLU A 54 -10.94 -0.50 0.84
C GLU A 54 -10.62 0.92 1.27
N LEU A 55 -10.57 1.86 0.32
CA LEU A 55 -10.35 3.26 0.64
C LEU A 55 -11.50 3.82 1.48
N LYS A 56 -11.18 4.56 2.54
CA LYS A 56 -12.20 5.21 3.37
C LYS A 56 -12.96 6.27 2.56
N LYS A 57 -14.29 6.27 2.69
CA LYS A 57 -15.16 7.29 2.09
C LYS A 57 -14.81 8.66 2.68
N GLY A 58 -14.57 9.65 1.82
CA GLY A 58 -14.21 11.02 2.21
C GLY A 58 -12.70 11.33 2.20
N VAL A 59 -11.85 10.37 1.84
CA VAL A 59 -10.40 10.57 1.66
C VAL A 59 -10.03 10.85 0.19
N ALA A 60 -10.89 10.46 -0.75
CA ALA A 60 -10.79 10.89 -2.15
C ALA A 60 -11.46 12.26 -2.32
N ASN A 61 -10.69 13.26 -2.74
CA ASN A 61 -11.19 14.57 -3.20
C ASN A 61 -11.97 14.45 -4.52
#